data_AF-A0A3E0TTT6-F1
#
_entry.id   AF-A0A3E0TTT6-F1
#
_cell.length_a   1.000
_cell.length_b   1.000
_cell.length_c   1.000
_cell.angle_alpha   90.00
_cell.angle_beta   90.00
_cell.angle_gamma   90.00
#
_symmetry.space_group_name_H-M   'P 1'
#
loop_
_entity.id
_entity.type
_entity.pdbx_description
1 polymer ?
#
loop_
_entity_poly.entity_id
_entity_poly.type
_entity_poly.pdbx_seq_one_letter_code
_entity_poly.pdbx_strand_id
1 'polypeptide(L)'
;MKLSPVILPVITPVLTSLCLVTACGGSSSGGSNDTQNTTTPPADSTPPSTPTPAPNNAPVANAGENQSIILGNTVSLSGAQSADSDGDSLSYLWTMSNAPDGSTVSLTNPENVNTSFTPDIAGDYVISLTVSDSELEHTASVTVAVSPLSAENQTPIADAGTNQSANVSEAVLISGENSRDPDGDSLAYQWAFTNKPKGSQVALSQAQSVAASFEFTPDASGDYALQLTVSDGESTSSPVSITITAQSNNLDITDKIFVEQSGSCAEYLGTYQSSVDDIKRGLAFNGSVSISADSSECLIQVNQIPNHDFNDQSARFANDVQAVLSSYRIPIKPEPSATPANLVIGTTEAIMLNGVTLDILAAACYGVGDEPLGREKIGCGANQNDNPWRYDPMSPLNTFGTDIHNAHTQPNGKYHYHANPVAMFSQTCTAGIASPVIGFAADGYPIFGSCFIDSTTGETRKALSSYQLKDNGGPRQAVDGFQTPQAGVGDIASNNYDGQFRGDWEYVQGAGDLDQCNGMVVDGQYGYFITDSFPWVINCYTGEVNSSFSRSVELERRSHSHSVSHDFSHDEMHENSIEHEH
;
A
#
# COMPACT_ATOMS: atom_id res chain seq x y z
N MET A 1 12.34 0.70 8.22
CA MET A 1 12.56 1.27 9.58
C MET A 1 11.24 1.29 10.34
N LYS A 2 10.89 0.23 11.07
CA LYS A 2 9.59 0.16 11.76
C LYS A 2 9.69 0.91 13.09
N LEU A 3 8.82 1.90 13.35
CA LEU A 3 8.75 2.55 14.65
C LEU A 3 8.19 1.58 15.70
N SER A 4 8.69 1.67 16.93
CA SER A 4 8.22 0.82 18.03
C SER A 4 6.72 1.08 18.31
N PRO A 5 5.86 0.04 18.34
CA PRO A 5 4.44 0.24 18.58
C PRO A 5 4.20 0.73 20.01
N VAL A 6 3.54 1.88 20.15
CA VAL A 6 3.16 2.42 21.46
C VAL A 6 2.07 1.54 22.06
N ILE A 7 2.44 0.67 23.00
CA ILE A 7 1.51 -0.25 23.67
C ILE A 7 0.61 0.53 24.64
N LEU A 8 -0.51 1.05 24.11
CA LEU A 8 -1.61 1.58 24.90
C LEU A 8 -2.50 0.42 25.39
N PRO A 9 -2.83 0.33 26.70
CA PRO A 9 -3.66 -0.76 27.22
C PRO A 9 -5.11 -0.60 26.78
N VAL A 10 -5.60 -1.54 25.97
CA VAL A 10 -7.01 -1.59 25.52
C VAL A 10 -7.91 -2.00 26.68
N ILE A 11 -8.84 -1.12 27.06
CA ILE A 11 -9.90 -1.42 28.03
C ILE A 11 -11.18 -1.75 27.26
N THR A 12 -11.60 -3.02 27.27
CA THR A 12 -12.85 -3.47 26.63
C THR A 12 -14.05 -3.28 27.56
N PRO A 13 -15.17 -2.69 27.08
CA PRO A 13 -16.41 -2.62 27.85
C PRO A 13 -17.20 -3.93 27.76
N VAL A 14 -17.83 -4.33 28.87
CA VAL A 14 -18.76 -5.47 28.91
C VAL A 14 -20.19 -4.97 28.73
N LEU A 15 -20.86 -5.39 27.66
CA LEU A 15 -22.31 -5.25 27.50
C LEU A 15 -22.98 -6.62 27.61
N THR A 16 -23.84 -6.81 28.61
CA THR A 16 -24.66 -8.01 28.78
C THR A 16 -25.99 -7.85 28.03
N SER A 17 -26.22 -8.68 27.01
CA SER A 17 -27.54 -8.83 26.38
C SER A 17 -28.43 -9.76 27.20
N LEU A 18 -29.75 -9.55 27.17
CA LEU A 18 -30.74 -10.38 27.86
C LEU A 18 -32.00 -10.58 27.00
N CYS A 19 -32.22 -11.81 26.54
CA CYS A 19 -33.43 -12.21 25.82
C CYS A 19 -34.52 -12.76 26.77
N LEU A 20 -35.79 -12.63 26.38
CA LEU A 20 -36.93 -13.40 26.92
C LEU A 20 -38.06 -13.46 25.87
N VAL A 21 -38.98 -14.42 25.99
CA VAL A 21 -39.66 -15.04 24.82
C VAL A 21 -41.17 -15.30 25.06
N THR A 22 -42.00 -15.05 24.03
CA THR A 22 -43.35 -15.61 23.68
C THR A 22 -44.41 -16.03 24.73
N ALA A 23 -45.68 -15.66 24.47
CA ALA A 23 -46.90 -16.46 24.76
C ALA A 23 -48.12 -16.00 23.88
N CYS A 24 -49.28 -16.68 23.91
CA CYS A 24 -50.36 -16.59 22.90
C CYS A 24 -51.82 -16.75 23.43
N GLY A 25 -52.84 -16.31 22.66
CA GLY A 25 -54.30 -16.61 22.81
C GLY A 25 -55.19 -15.51 23.43
N GLY A 26 -56.51 -15.39 23.18
CA GLY A 26 -57.39 -16.05 22.19
C GLY A 26 -58.93 -15.81 22.40
N SER A 27 -59.70 -15.71 21.31
CA SER A 27 -61.15 -16.03 21.10
C SER A 27 -62.36 -15.42 21.91
N SER A 28 -63.31 -14.83 21.15
CA SER A 28 -64.76 -15.20 21.03
C SER A 28 -65.97 -14.44 21.68
N SER A 29 -66.97 -14.15 20.81
CA SER A 29 -68.45 -14.33 20.96
C SER A 29 -69.42 -13.27 21.56
N GLY A 30 -70.66 -13.21 21.01
CA GLY A 30 -71.89 -12.53 21.51
C GLY A 30 -72.15 -11.10 20.98
N GLY A 31 -73.38 -10.62 20.71
CA GLY A 31 -74.74 -11.20 20.77
C GLY A 31 -75.83 -10.21 20.22
N SER A 32 -77.08 -10.66 20.00
CA SER A 32 -78.17 -9.93 19.29
C SER A 32 -79.20 -9.22 20.20
N ASN A 33 -79.92 -8.20 19.66
CA ASN A 33 -81.38 -7.90 19.78
C ASN A 33 -81.74 -6.39 19.61
N ASP A 34 -82.99 -5.91 19.40
CA ASP A 34 -84.26 -6.40 18.78
C ASP A 34 -85.32 -5.23 18.82
N THR A 35 -86.54 -5.42 18.28
CA THR A 35 -87.81 -4.63 18.45
C THR A 35 -87.93 -3.28 17.70
N GLN A 36 -88.86 -3.11 16.73
CA GLN A 36 -90.35 -2.92 16.76
C GLN A 36 -90.81 -1.48 17.16
N ASN A 37 -91.98 -0.91 16.76
CA ASN A 37 -93.01 -1.09 15.70
C ASN A 37 -94.12 0.00 15.95
N THR A 38 -95.25 0.01 15.19
CA THR A 38 -96.55 0.74 15.43
C THR A 38 -96.56 2.25 15.08
N THR A 39 -97.63 2.95 14.64
CA THR A 39 -99.03 2.70 14.11
C THR A 39 -99.56 4.04 13.51
N THR A 40 -100.65 4.26 12.75
CA THR A 40 -101.85 3.51 12.25
C THR A 40 -102.43 4.26 11.00
N PRO A 41 -103.37 3.68 10.20
CA PRO A 41 -103.96 4.31 9.00
C PRO A 41 -105.25 5.13 9.29
N PRO A 42 -105.87 5.75 8.26
CA PRO A 42 -107.09 5.15 7.67
C PRO A 42 -107.15 5.22 6.12
N ALA A 43 -108.23 4.73 5.51
CA ALA A 43 -108.41 4.56 4.05
C ALA A 43 -109.76 5.09 3.54
N ASP A 44 -109.91 5.25 2.21
CA ASP A 44 -111.19 4.99 1.52
C ASP A 44 -111.03 4.64 0.01
N SER A 45 -112.02 3.91 -0.50
CA SER A 45 -112.53 3.73 -1.87
C SER A 45 -111.61 3.81 -3.11
N THR A 46 -111.35 2.65 -3.73
CA THR A 46 -111.98 2.22 -5.02
C THR A 46 -111.57 0.77 -5.39
N PRO A 47 -112.38 0.01 -6.14
CA PRO A 47 -112.01 -1.33 -6.58
C PRO A 47 -111.03 -1.27 -7.78
N PRO A 48 -109.94 -2.05 -7.79
CA PRO A 48 -108.99 -2.03 -8.89
C PRO A 48 -109.58 -2.69 -10.14
N SER A 49 -109.60 -1.96 -11.26
CA SER A 49 -109.58 -2.59 -12.58
C SER A 49 -108.27 -3.35 -12.72
N THR A 50 -108.31 -4.67 -12.88
CA THR A 50 -107.12 -5.48 -13.17
C THR A 50 -106.46 -4.96 -14.44
N PRO A 51 -105.24 -4.40 -14.40
CA PRO A 51 -104.51 -4.13 -15.62
C PRO A 51 -104.24 -5.47 -16.31
N THR A 52 -104.37 -5.51 -17.63
CA THR A 52 -103.56 -6.47 -18.39
C THR A 52 -102.10 -6.18 -18.05
N PRO A 53 -101.27 -7.19 -17.73
CA PRO A 53 -99.85 -6.96 -17.48
C PRO A 53 -99.24 -6.23 -18.68
N ALA A 54 -98.25 -5.37 -18.40
CA ALA A 54 -97.45 -4.80 -19.47
C ALA A 54 -96.76 -5.95 -20.24
N PRO A 55 -96.57 -5.82 -21.56
CA PRO A 55 -95.73 -6.79 -22.27
C PRO A 55 -94.31 -6.68 -21.72
N ASN A 56 -93.81 -7.78 -21.15
CA ASN A 56 -92.46 -7.84 -20.60
C ASN A 56 -91.40 -7.51 -21.68
N ASN A 57 -90.33 -6.83 -21.28
CA ASN A 57 -89.20 -6.48 -22.15
C ASN A 57 -88.00 -7.33 -21.74
N ALA A 58 -87.19 -7.77 -22.71
CA ALA A 58 -86.02 -8.58 -22.39
C ALA A 58 -84.98 -7.76 -21.60
N PRO A 59 -84.33 -8.34 -20.57
CA PRO A 59 -83.31 -7.66 -19.80
C PRO A 59 -82.10 -7.34 -20.66
N VAL A 60 -81.25 -6.41 -20.25
CA VAL A 60 -80.01 -6.05 -20.95
C VAL A 60 -78.81 -6.57 -20.18
N ALA A 61 -78.28 -7.71 -20.60
CA ALA A 61 -77.01 -8.25 -20.09
C ALA A 61 -75.83 -7.33 -20.44
N ASN A 62 -74.91 -7.12 -19.49
CA ASN A 62 -73.66 -6.40 -19.67
C ASN A 62 -72.51 -7.20 -19.04
N ALA A 63 -71.59 -7.71 -19.87
CA ALA A 63 -70.47 -8.57 -19.45
C ALA A 63 -69.23 -7.79 -18.97
N GLY A 64 -69.25 -6.45 -19.03
CA GLY A 64 -68.09 -5.59 -18.79
C GLY A 64 -67.26 -5.31 -20.05
N GLU A 65 -66.21 -4.49 -19.88
CA GLU A 65 -65.27 -4.15 -20.96
C GLU A 65 -64.21 -5.25 -21.16
N ASN A 66 -63.70 -5.38 -22.39
CA ASN A 66 -62.60 -6.28 -22.72
C ASN A 66 -61.36 -5.99 -21.86
N GLN A 67 -60.65 -7.05 -21.46
CA GLN A 67 -59.46 -6.94 -20.61
C GLN A 67 -58.22 -7.47 -21.35
N SER A 68 -57.05 -7.00 -20.92
CA SER A 68 -55.75 -7.50 -21.37
C SER A 68 -54.89 -7.80 -20.14
N ILE A 69 -54.43 -9.04 -20.00
CA ILE A 69 -53.76 -9.53 -18.79
C ILE A 69 -52.55 -10.44 -19.12
N ILE A 70 -51.73 -10.72 -18.12
CA ILE A 70 -50.57 -11.63 -18.22
C ILE A 70 -50.96 -13.01 -17.68
N LEU A 71 -50.54 -14.07 -18.37
CA LEU A 71 -50.75 -15.46 -18.01
C LEU A 71 -50.49 -15.74 -16.52
N GLY A 72 -51.42 -16.44 -15.86
CA GLY A 72 -51.38 -16.72 -14.42
C GLY A 72 -52.02 -15.67 -13.51
N ASN A 73 -52.35 -14.47 -14.01
CA ASN A 73 -53.12 -13.49 -13.24
C ASN A 73 -54.63 -13.78 -13.28
N THR A 74 -55.31 -13.70 -12.13
CA THR A 74 -56.76 -13.95 -12.02
C THR A 74 -57.58 -12.84 -12.66
N VAL A 75 -58.35 -13.19 -13.69
CA VAL A 75 -59.37 -12.36 -14.33
C VAL A 75 -60.63 -12.32 -13.45
N SER A 76 -61.24 -11.15 -13.32
CA SER A 76 -62.51 -10.96 -12.61
C SER A 76 -63.50 -10.19 -13.49
N LEU A 77 -64.74 -10.67 -13.55
CA LEU A 77 -65.81 -10.13 -14.39
C LEU A 77 -67.07 -9.85 -13.55
N SER A 78 -67.83 -8.83 -13.91
CA SER A 78 -69.03 -8.40 -13.17
C SER A 78 -70.17 -8.05 -14.11
N GLY A 79 -71.32 -8.65 -13.84
CA GLY A 79 -72.59 -8.45 -14.53
C GLY A 79 -73.46 -7.41 -13.85
N ALA A 80 -72.96 -6.73 -12.81
CA ALA A 80 -73.74 -5.80 -11.97
C ALA A 80 -74.21 -4.52 -12.68
N GLN A 81 -73.81 -4.32 -13.94
CA GLN A 81 -74.34 -3.29 -14.84
C GLN A 81 -75.42 -3.82 -15.80
N SER A 82 -75.81 -5.10 -15.68
CA SER A 82 -76.98 -5.64 -16.36
C SER A 82 -78.23 -5.09 -15.69
N ALA A 83 -79.24 -4.74 -16.50
CA ALA A 83 -80.44 -4.08 -16.01
C ALA A 83 -81.68 -4.60 -16.71
N ASP A 84 -82.79 -4.65 -15.98
CA ASP A 84 -84.12 -4.83 -16.54
C ASP A 84 -84.86 -3.47 -16.58
N SER A 85 -85.79 -3.29 -17.54
CA SER A 85 -86.55 -2.05 -17.71
C SER A 85 -87.84 -1.97 -16.91
N ASP A 86 -88.44 -3.11 -16.58
CA ASP A 86 -89.70 -3.20 -15.85
C ASP A 86 -89.47 -3.37 -14.33
N GLY A 87 -88.25 -3.81 -13.97
CA GLY A 87 -87.71 -3.85 -12.61
C GLY A 87 -87.53 -5.26 -12.06
N ASP A 88 -87.58 -6.29 -12.91
CA ASP A 88 -87.65 -7.69 -12.49
C ASP A 88 -86.31 -8.29 -12.01
N SER A 89 -86.42 -9.41 -11.30
CA SER A 89 -85.30 -10.00 -10.56
C SER A 89 -84.38 -10.83 -11.45
N LEU A 90 -83.22 -10.27 -11.78
CA LEU A 90 -82.25 -10.88 -12.69
C LEU A 90 -81.53 -12.11 -12.12
N SER A 91 -81.49 -13.16 -12.93
CA SER A 91 -80.60 -14.32 -12.82
C SER A 91 -79.42 -14.19 -13.82
N TYR A 92 -78.29 -14.82 -13.50
CA TYR A 92 -77.02 -14.68 -14.23
C TYR A 92 -76.46 -16.05 -14.60
N LEU A 93 -75.90 -16.20 -15.80
CA LEU A 93 -75.13 -17.38 -16.21
C LEU A 93 -73.94 -16.98 -17.08
N TRP A 94 -72.73 -17.17 -16.54
CA TRP A 94 -71.48 -16.99 -17.25
C TRP A 94 -71.02 -18.29 -17.90
N THR A 95 -70.61 -18.22 -19.17
CA THR A 95 -70.07 -19.35 -19.94
C THR A 95 -68.78 -18.96 -20.66
N MET A 96 -67.84 -19.89 -20.76
CA MET A 96 -66.62 -19.69 -21.54
C MET A 96 -66.89 -20.16 -22.98
N SER A 97 -67.03 -19.21 -23.90
CA SER A 97 -67.40 -19.44 -25.30
C SER A 97 -66.20 -19.64 -26.22
N ASN A 98 -65.02 -19.14 -25.84
CA ASN A 98 -63.75 -19.46 -26.46
C ASN A 98 -62.64 -19.56 -25.40
N ALA A 99 -61.68 -20.46 -25.61
CA ALA A 99 -60.42 -20.54 -24.89
C ALA A 99 -59.32 -20.99 -25.87
N PRO A 100 -58.02 -20.71 -25.62
CA PRO A 100 -56.92 -21.19 -26.44
C PRO A 100 -56.84 -22.73 -26.50
N ASP A 101 -56.31 -23.27 -27.60
CA ASP A 101 -56.17 -24.72 -27.80
C ASP A 101 -55.38 -25.38 -26.66
N GLY A 102 -56.00 -26.38 -26.03
CA GLY A 102 -55.44 -27.12 -24.90
C GLY A 102 -55.74 -26.53 -23.51
N SER A 103 -56.42 -25.38 -23.44
CA SER A 103 -56.83 -24.78 -22.16
C SER A 103 -57.86 -25.65 -21.42
N THR A 104 -57.70 -25.72 -20.10
CA THR A 104 -58.48 -26.56 -19.18
C THR A 104 -59.20 -25.77 -18.09
N VAL A 105 -59.03 -24.44 -18.05
CA VAL A 105 -59.60 -23.56 -17.03
C VAL A 105 -61.13 -23.57 -17.05
N SER A 106 -61.74 -23.39 -15.87
CA SER A 106 -63.18 -23.22 -15.69
C SER A 106 -63.51 -21.91 -14.97
N LEU A 107 -64.72 -21.39 -15.19
CA LEU A 107 -65.23 -20.20 -14.50
C LEU A 107 -65.62 -20.53 -13.06
N THR A 108 -65.19 -19.68 -12.13
CA THR A 108 -65.55 -19.76 -10.71
C THR A 108 -66.86 -19.01 -10.46
N ASN A 109 -67.82 -19.67 -9.80
CA ASN A 109 -69.16 -19.13 -9.51
C ASN A 109 -69.91 -18.60 -10.75
N PRO A 110 -70.12 -19.41 -11.81
CA PRO A 110 -70.73 -18.94 -13.06
C PRO A 110 -72.20 -18.49 -12.94
N GLU A 111 -72.91 -18.85 -11.86
CA GLU A 111 -74.31 -18.44 -11.62
C GLU A 111 -74.45 -17.13 -10.82
N ASN A 112 -73.32 -16.52 -10.41
CA ASN A 112 -73.32 -15.28 -9.64
C ASN A 112 -73.17 -14.03 -10.53
N VAL A 113 -73.61 -12.88 -10.00
CA VAL A 113 -73.38 -11.55 -10.60
C VAL A 113 -71.89 -11.26 -10.87
N ASN A 114 -70.97 -11.88 -10.14
CA ASN A 114 -69.52 -11.78 -10.36
C ASN A 114 -68.91 -13.18 -10.54
N THR A 115 -68.06 -13.34 -11.54
CA THR A 115 -67.28 -14.57 -11.81
C THR A 115 -65.79 -14.26 -11.95
N SER A 116 -64.93 -15.29 -11.86
CA SER A 116 -63.49 -15.16 -12.06
C SER A 116 -62.87 -16.44 -12.61
N PHE A 117 -61.70 -16.33 -13.24
CA PHE A 117 -60.88 -17.46 -13.67
C PHE A 117 -59.40 -17.07 -13.72
N THR A 118 -58.49 -18.05 -13.71
CA THR A 118 -57.05 -17.82 -13.87
C THR A 118 -56.59 -18.60 -15.10
N PRO A 119 -56.31 -17.94 -16.24
CA PRO A 119 -55.99 -18.62 -17.49
C PRO A 119 -54.68 -19.40 -17.40
N ASP A 120 -54.67 -20.55 -18.07
CA ASP A 120 -53.60 -21.55 -18.08
C ASP A 120 -52.80 -21.57 -19.39
N ILE A 121 -53.28 -20.92 -20.46
CA ILE A 121 -52.59 -20.76 -21.75
C ILE A 121 -52.72 -19.30 -22.23
N ALA A 122 -51.71 -18.80 -22.95
CA ALA A 122 -51.75 -17.47 -23.57
C ALA A 122 -52.58 -17.47 -24.88
N GLY A 123 -53.35 -16.39 -25.11
CA GLY A 123 -54.29 -16.24 -26.22
C GLY A 123 -55.60 -15.58 -25.79
N ASP A 124 -56.58 -15.54 -26.69
CA ASP A 124 -57.86 -14.87 -26.44
C ASP A 124 -58.92 -15.83 -25.88
N TYR A 125 -59.37 -15.55 -24.66
CA TYR A 125 -60.58 -16.15 -24.09
C TYR A 125 -61.79 -15.29 -24.44
N VAL A 126 -62.96 -15.89 -24.68
CA VAL A 126 -64.22 -15.15 -24.83
C VAL A 126 -65.22 -15.71 -23.82
N ILE A 127 -65.74 -14.83 -22.98
CA ILE A 127 -66.66 -15.17 -21.91
C ILE A 127 -68.00 -14.49 -22.22
N SER A 128 -69.09 -15.25 -22.18
CA SER A 128 -70.45 -14.73 -22.40
C SER A 128 -71.25 -14.76 -21.10
N LEU A 129 -71.90 -13.65 -20.78
CA LEU A 129 -72.91 -13.54 -19.73
C LEU A 129 -74.30 -13.57 -20.36
N THR A 130 -75.09 -14.57 -20.00
CA THR A 130 -76.54 -14.58 -20.21
C THR A 130 -77.25 -14.08 -18.94
N VAL A 131 -78.29 -13.28 -19.11
CA VAL A 131 -79.15 -12.74 -18.03
C VAL A 131 -80.60 -13.01 -18.36
N SER A 132 -81.40 -13.44 -17.36
CA SER A 132 -82.83 -13.71 -17.51
C SER A 132 -83.66 -13.15 -16.35
N ASP A 133 -84.85 -12.66 -16.69
CA ASP A 133 -85.95 -12.18 -15.83
C ASP A 133 -86.96 -13.30 -15.47
N SER A 134 -86.74 -14.53 -15.95
CA SER A 134 -87.61 -15.73 -15.94
C SER A 134 -88.67 -15.89 -17.04
N GLU A 135 -88.85 -14.92 -17.95
CA GLU A 135 -89.65 -15.07 -19.19
C GLU A 135 -88.81 -14.92 -20.48
N LEU A 136 -87.76 -14.10 -20.46
CA LEU A 136 -86.89 -13.70 -21.56
C LEU A 136 -85.42 -13.75 -21.15
N GLU A 137 -84.52 -13.68 -22.14
CA GLU A 137 -83.07 -13.71 -21.92
C GLU A 137 -82.33 -12.74 -22.86
N HIS A 138 -81.18 -12.24 -22.42
CA HIS A 138 -80.21 -11.54 -23.26
C HIS A 138 -78.80 -12.01 -22.96
N THR A 139 -77.90 -11.97 -23.95
CA THR A 139 -76.50 -12.38 -23.80
C THR A 139 -75.56 -11.29 -24.30
N ALA A 140 -74.54 -10.99 -23.50
CA ALA A 140 -73.41 -10.14 -23.87
C ALA A 140 -72.09 -10.90 -23.69
N SER A 141 -71.02 -10.47 -24.34
CA SER A 141 -69.72 -11.14 -24.25
C SER A 141 -68.55 -10.17 -24.09
N VAL A 142 -67.47 -10.68 -23.50
CA VAL A 142 -66.25 -9.93 -23.14
C VAL A 142 -65.01 -10.75 -23.53
N THR A 143 -63.99 -10.07 -24.07
CA THR A 143 -62.75 -10.70 -24.55
C THR A 143 -61.61 -10.57 -23.55
N VAL A 144 -61.20 -11.74 -23.05
CA VAL A 144 -60.03 -12.14 -22.25
C VAL A 144 -58.68 -12.19 -23.00
N ALA A 145 -58.03 -11.09 -23.38
CA ALA A 145 -56.74 -11.16 -24.09
C ALA A 145 -55.57 -11.50 -23.12
N VAL A 146 -54.89 -12.63 -23.31
CA VAL A 146 -53.84 -13.14 -22.40
C VAL A 146 -52.47 -13.20 -23.07
N SER A 147 -51.52 -12.38 -22.60
CA SER A 147 -50.11 -12.44 -23.02
C SER A 147 -49.33 -13.50 -22.24
N PRO A 148 -48.32 -14.16 -22.85
CA PRO A 148 -47.46 -15.12 -22.14
C PRO A 148 -46.61 -14.45 -21.06
N LEU A 149 -46.19 -15.24 -20.07
CA LEU A 149 -45.21 -14.81 -19.07
C LEU A 149 -43.79 -14.96 -19.63
N SER A 150 -43.24 -13.88 -20.17
CA SER A 150 -41.85 -13.80 -20.61
C SER A 150 -41.00 -13.02 -19.61
N ALA A 151 -40.16 -13.72 -18.85
CA ALA A 151 -38.96 -13.13 -18.29
C ALA A 151 -37.84 -13.26 -19.33
N GLU A 152 -37.41 -12.14 -19.91
CA GLU A 152 -36.15 -12.09 -20.65
C GLU A 152 -35.04 -11.79 -19.63
N ASN A 153 -33.97 -12.59 -19.61
CA ASN A 153 -32.87 -12.49 -18.63
C ASN A 153 -32.29 -11.06 -18.58
N GLN A 154 -32.41 -10.40 -17.44
CA GLN A 154 -31.95 -9.02 -17.26
C GLN A 154 -30.46 -8.97 -16.90
N THR A 155 -29.67 -8.18 -17.64
CA THR A 155 -28.22 -8.11 -17.42
C THR A 155 -27.85 -7.66 -15.99
N PRO A 156 -26.93 -8.36 -15.30
CA PRO A 156 -26.60 -8.10 -13.91
C PRO A 156 -25.83 -6.79 -13.72
N ILE A 157 -25.93 -6.24 -12.52
CA ILE A 157 -25.41 -4.93 -12.17
C ILE A 157 -24.21 -5.11 -11.23
N ALA A 158 -23.00 -4.95 -11.76
CA ALA A 158 -21.78 -4.87 -10.97
C ALA A 158 -21.74 -3.59 -10.13
N ASP A 159 -21.23 -3.71 -8.91
CA ASP A 159 -20.78 -2.61 -8.05
C ASP A 159 -19.39 -2.98 -7.52
N ALA A 160 -18.38 -2.15 -7.78
CA ALA A 160 -17.00 -2.35 -7.30
C ALA A 160 -16.68 -1.58 -6.01
N GLY A 161 -17.66 -0.91 -5.42
CA GLY A 161 -17.48 0.00 -4.29
C GLY A 161 -16.91 1.36 -4.68
N THR A 162 -16.61 2.18 -3.67
CA THR A 162 -16.06 3.52 -3.83
C THR A 162 -14.53 3.51 -3.85
N ASN A 163 -13.92 4.43 -4.62
CA ASN A 163 -12.47 4.68 -4.59
C ASN A 163 -11.91 4.80 -3.16
N GLN A 164 -10.72 4.24 -2.94
CA GLN A 164 -10.08 4.17 -1.64
C GLN A 164 -8.72 4.89 -1.63
N SER A 165 -8.22 5.20 -0.44
CA SER A 165 -6.85 5.64 -0.22
C SER A 165 -6.24 4.80 0.88
N ALA A 166 -4.98 4.40 0.69
CA ALA A 166 -4.23 3.58 1.62
C ALA A 166 -2.75 3.96 1.52
N ASN A 167 -1.94 3.51 2.46
CA ASN A 167 -0.49 3.67 2.36
C ASN A 167 0.14 2.50 1.61
N VAL A 168 1.34 2.71 1.04
CA VAL A 168 2.19 1.60 0.59
C VAL A 168 2.48 0.67 1.78
N SER A 169 2.42 -0.64 1.52
CA SER A 169 2.50 -1.72 2.51
C SER A 169 1.29 -1.86 3.47
N GLU A 170 0.19 -1.13 3.25
CA GLU A 170 -1.08 -1.30 3.98
C GLU A 170 -2.06 -2.19 3.18
N ALA A 171 -2.72 -3.15 3.82
CA ALA A 171 -3.66 -4.04 3.14
C ALA A 171 -5.01 -3.34 2.89
N VAL A 172 -5.56 -3.52 1.68
CA VAL A 172 -6.80 -2.88 1.20
C VAL A 172 -7.82 -3.94 0.84
N LEU A 173 -8.99 -3.88 1.47
CA LEU A 173 -10.13 -4.74 1.17
C LEU A 173 -10.90 -4.21 -0.05
N ILE A 174 -10.96 -5.02 -1.09
CA ILE A 174 -11.78 -4.82 -2.28
C ILE A 174 -13.03 -5.68 -2.16
N SER A 175 -14.20 -5.12 -2.48
CA SER A 175 -15.48 -5.79 -2.31
C SER A 175 -16.44 -5.39 -3.41
N GLY A 176 -17.01 -6.40 -4.05
CA GLY A 176 -18.09 -6.29 -5.03
C GLY A 176 -19.41 -6.90 -4.54
N GLU A 177 -19.54 -7.18 -3.25
CA GLU A 177 -20.69 -7.87 -2.61
C GLU A 177 -22.04 -7.14 -2.79
N ASN A 178 -22.02 -5.87 -3.21
CA ASN A 178 -23.22 -5.09 -3.57
C ASN A 178 -23.71 -5.32 -5.02
N SER A 179 -22.93 -6.07 -5.81
CA SER A 179 -23.33 -6.51 -7.15
C SER A 179 -24.58 -7.38 -7.05
N ARG A 180 -25.51 -7.20 -7.98
CA ARG A 180 -26.82 -7.87 -7.92
C ARG A 180 -27.35 -8.22 -9.28
N ASP A 181 -28.08 -9.31 -9.33
CA ASP A 181 -28.90 -9.68 -10.46
C ASP A 181 -30.36 -9.16 -10.28
N PRO A 182 -31.06 -8.70 -11.35
CA PRO A 182 -32.44 -8.23 -11.24
C PRO A 182 -33.49 -9.34 -11.12
N ASP A 183 -33.23 -10.53 -11.68
CA ASP A 183 -34.11 -11.70 -11.65
C ASP A 183 -33.82 -12.60 -10.43
N GLY A 184 -32.60 -12.52 -9.90
CA GLY A 184 -32.15 -13.11 -8.64
C GLY A 184 -31.08 -14.18 -8.77
N ASP A 185 -30.47 -14.31 -9.95
CA ASP A 185 -29.53 -15.40 -10.27
C ASP A 185 -28.14 -15.24 -9.64
N SER A 186 -27.40 -16.34 -9.61
CA SER A 186 -26.12 -16.45 -8.89
C SER A 186 -24.96 -15.84 -9.66
N LEU A 187 -24.37 -14.77 -9.13
CA LEU A 187 -23.27 -14.06 -9.78
C LEU A 187 -21.90 -14.75 -9.68
N ALA A 188 -21.24 -14.91 -10.83
CA ALA A 188 -19.80 -15.09 -10.95
C ALA A 188 -19.10 -13.73 -11.10
N TYR A 189 -17.93 -13.57 -10.48
CA TYR A 189 -17.16 -12.32 -10.45
C TYR A 189 -15.90 -12.43 -11.30
N GLN A 190 -15.47 -11.32 -11.90
CA GLN A 190 -14.17 -11.22 -12.57
C GLN A 190 -13.50 -9.87 -12.29
N TRP A 191 -12.36 -9.91 -11.60
CA TRP A 191 -11.53 -8.75 -11.28
C TRP A 191 -10.22 -8.71 -12.07
N ALA A 192 -9.82 -7.53 -12.53
CA ALA A 192 -8.53 -7.30 -13.17
C ALA A 192 -7.95 -5.90 -12.85
N PHE A 193 -6.62 -5.78 -12.79
CA PHE A 193 -5.94 -4.48 -12.83
C PHE A 193 -5.97 -3.93 -14.26
N THR A 194 -6.45 -2.70 -14.41
CA THR A 194 -6.39 -1.93 -15.68
C THR A 194 -5.25 -0.91 -15.67
N ASN A 195 -4.84 -0.43 -14.48
CA ASN A 195 -3.62 0.37 -14.28
C ASN A 195 -2.94 0.00 -12.95
N LYS A 196 -1.61 0.12 -12.90
CA LYS A 196 -0.80 0.07 -11.67
C LYS A 196 0.34 1.11 -11.77
N PRO A 197 0.91 1.57 -10.64
CA PRO A 197 2.10 2.41 -10.66
C PRO A 197 3.30 1.72 -11.33
N LYS A 198 4.17 2.51 -11.97
CA LYS A 198 5.38 2.02 -12.64
C LYS A 198 6.31 1.36 -11.61
N GLY A 199 6.61 0.07 -11.81
CA GLY A 199 7.45 -0.73 -10.92
C GLY A 199 6.68 -1.69 -10.02
N SER A 200 5.36 -1.51 -9.87
CA SER A 200 4.51 -2.43 -9.12
C SER A 200 4.52 -3.84 -9.69
N GLN A 201 4.82 -4.83 -8.85
CA GLN A 201 4.79 -6.27 -9.13
C GLN A 201 3.48 -6.94 -8.69
N VAL A 202 2.69 -6.32 -7.80
CA VAL A 202 1.37 -6.80 -7.32
C VAL A 202 0.50 -7.38 -8.45
N ALA A 203 -0.03 -8.57 -8.25
CA ALA A 203 -0.93 -9.26 -9.17
C ALA A 203 -2.03 -9.98 -8.39
N LEU A 204 -3.20 -10.16 -9.01
CA LEU A 204 -4.26 -10.99 -8.43
C LEU A 204 -3.96 -12.47 -8.68
N SER A 205 -4.07 -13.29 -7.64
CA SER A 205 -4.17 -14.75 -7.80
C SER A 205 -5.50 -15.13 -8.45
N GLN A 206 -5.60 -16.36 -8.97
CA GLN A 206 -6.87 -16.85 -9.53
C GLN A 206 -8.03 -16.75 -8.53
N ALA A 207 -7.78 -17.08 -7.25
CA ALA A 207 -8.79 -16.96 -6.19
C ALA A 207 -9.29 -15.53 -6.00
N GLN A 208 -8.38 -14.54 -5.92
CA GLN A 208 -8.74 -13.13 -5.82
C GLN A 208 -9.47 -12.64 -7.08
N SER A 209 -9.08 -13.11 -8.27
CA SER A 209 -9.67 -12.68 -9.54
C SER A 209 -11.13 -13.12 -9.74
N VAL A 210 -11.64 -14.09 -8.96
CA VAL A 210 -13.03 -14.60 -9.06
C VAL A 210 -13.83 -14.50 -7.76
N ALA A 211 -13.27 -13.89 -6.72
CA ALA A 211 -13.96 -13.69 -5.45
C ALA A 211 -14.84 -12.43 -5.49
N ALA A 212 -15.96 -12.46 -4.76
CA ALA A 212 -16.79 -11.28 -4.54
C ALA A 212 -16.03 -10.22 -3.72
N SER A 213 -15.21 -10.63 -2.76
CA SER A 213 -14.31 -9.75 -1.99
C SER A 213 -12.94 -10.38 -1.74
N PHE A 214 -11.90 -9.55 -1.65
CA PHE A 214 -10.51 -9.96 -1.39
C PHE A 214 -9.63 -8.80 -0.90
N GLU A 215 -8.50 -9.10 -0.28
CA GLU A 215 -7.48 -8.11 0.09
C GLU A 215 -6.29 -8.10 -0.87
N PHE A 216 -5.67 -6.94 -1.08
CA PHE A 216 -4.32 -6.81 -1.63
C PHE A 216 -3.54 -5.66 -0.97
N THR A 217 -2.21 -5.70 -1.05
CA THR A 217 -1.33 -4.67 -0.48
C THR A 217 -0.62 -3.91 -1.60
N PRO A 218 -0.71 -2.57 -1.70
CA PRO A 218 0.06 -1.76 -2.64
C PRO A 218 1.57 -1.80 -2.35
N ASP A 219 2.38 -2.05 -3.37
CA ASP A 219 3.85 -2.17 -3.28
C ASP A 219 4.61 -0.91 -3.78
N ALA A 220 3.92 -0.04 -4.51
CA ALA A 220 4.41 1.25 -4.98
C ALA A 220 3.33 2.35 -4.84
N SER A 221 3.75 3.60 -4.70
CA SER A 221 2.85 4.75 -4.60
C SER A 221 2.23 5.16 -5.93
N GLY A 222 0.97 5.59 -5.92
CA GLY A 222 0.19 6.01 -7.08
C GLY A 222 -1.13 5.25 -7.22
N ASP A 223 -1.81 5.44 -8.35
CA ASP A 223 -3.15 4.90 -8.57
C ASP A 223 -3.15 3.47 -9.15
N TYR A 224 -3.77 2.56 -8.42
CA TYR A 224 -4.16 1.22 -8.88
C TYR A 224 -5.60 1.29 -9.33
N ALA A 225 -5.86 1.07 -10.62
CA ALA A 225 -7.21 0.97 -11.14
C ALA A 225 -7.57 -0.51 -11.31
N LEU A 226 -8.58 -0.97 -10.57
CA LEU A 226 -9.19 -2.28 -10.78
C LEU A 226 -10.51 -2.13 -11.53
N GLN A 227 -10.89 -3.18 -12.23
CA GLN A 227 -12.14 -3.31 -12.96
C GLN A 227 -12.84 -4.61 -12.54
N LEU A 228 -14.16 -4.54 -12.35
CA LEU A 228 -15.06 -5.66 -12.09
C LEU A 228 -16.04 -5.81 -13.24
N THR A 229 -16.28 -7.05 -13.63
CA THR A 229 -17.50 -7.50 -14.33
C THR A 229 -18.14 -8.66 -13.55
N VAL A 230 -19.46 -8.76 -13.61
CA VAL A 230 -20.21 -9.91 -13.06
C VAL A 230 -21.06 -10.57 -14.14
N SER A 231 -21.33 -11.87 -13.98
CA SER A 231 -22.14 -12.67 -14.91
C SER A 231 -23.10 -13.59 -14.13
N ASP A 232 -24.33 -13.67 -14.61
CA ASP A 232 -25.44 -14.55 -14.21
C ASP A 232 -25.26 -15.99 -14.75
N GLY A 233 -24.60 -16.14 -15.90
CA GLY A 233 -24.44 -17.38 -16.66
C GLY A 233 -24.91 -17.29 -18.13
N GLU A 234 -25.76 -16.31 -18.46
CA GLU A 234 -26.27 -16.07 -19.83
C GLU A 234 -25.76 -14.75 -20.44
N SER A 235 -25.50 -13.75 -19.59
CA SER A 235 -25.09 -12.39 -19.93
C SER A 235 -23.90 -11.93 -19.06
N THR A 236 -23.47 -10.67 -19.18
CA THR A 236 -22.35 -10.10 -18.40
C THR A 236 -22.55 -8.59 -18.26
N SER A 237 -22.28 -8.06 -17.07
CA SER A 237 -22.41 -6.63 -16.78
C SER A 237 -21.51 -5.77 -17.66
N SER A 238 -21.87 -4.49 -17.84
CA SER A 238 -20.88 -3.49 -18.20
C SER A 238 -19.75 -3.46 -17.13
N PRO A 239 -18.50 -3.21 -17.51
CA PRO A 239 -17.40 -3.10 -16.55
C PRO A 239 -17.54 -1.84 -15.69
N VAL A 240 -17.31 -1.99 -14.39
CA VAL A 240 -17.21 -0.88 -13.43
C VAL A 240 -15.79 -0.85 -12.85
N SER A 241 -15.27 0.35 -12.57
CA SER A 241 -13.88 0.53 -12.13
C SER A 241 -13.79 1.24 -10.77
N ILE A 242 -12.81 0.82 -9.97
CA ILE A 242 -12.45 1.40 -8.67
C ILE A 242 -10.96 1.78 -8.70
N THR A 243 -10.63 2.95 -8.14
CA THR A 243 -9.24 3.42 -7.97
C THR A 243 -8.83 3.36 -6.50
N ILE A 244 -7.65 2.78 -6.23
CA ILE A 244 -6.96 2.81 -4.94
C ILE A 244 -5.75 3.74 -5.11
N THR A 245 -5.79 4.91 -4.48
CA THR A 245 -4.66 5.85 -4.47
C THR A 245 -3.73 5.50 -3.32
N ALA A 246 -2.61 4.82 -3.64
CA ALA A 246 -1.61 4.44 -2.65
C ALA A 246 -0.64 5.60 -2.39
N GLN A 247 -0.55 6.06 -1.14
CA GLN A 247 0.37 7.12 -0.73
C GLN A 247 1.65 6.53 -0.13
N SER A 248 2.81 7.13 -0.43
CA SER A 248 4.03 6.78 0.30
C SER A 248 3.90 7.27 1.75
N ASN A 249 4.02 6.34 2.70
CA ASN A 249 4.24 6.67 4.11
C ASN A 249 5.60 7.38 4.22
N ASN A 250 5.63 8.71 4.06
CA ASN A 250 6.80 9.55 4.31
C ASN A 250 7.07 9.58 5.82
N LEU A 251 7.76 8.56 6.32
CA LEU A 251 7.98 8.38 7.74
C LEU A 251 9.04 9.36 8.25
N ASP A 252 8.68 10.16 9.26
CA ASP A 252 9.62 11.05 9.94
C ASP A 252 10.64 10.22 10.76
N ILE A 253 11.90 10.29 10.34
CA ILE A 253 13.04 9.64 10.98
C ILE A 253 13.91 10.60 11.79
N THR A 254 13.52 11.87 11.95
CA THR A 254 14.22 12.86 12.79
C THR A 254 14.42 12.33 14.21
N ASP A 255 15.67 12.31 14.66
CA ASP A 255 16.19 11.77 15.94
C ASP A 255 15.72 10.34 16.29
N LYS A 256 15.25 9.56 15.31
CA LYS A 256 14.76 8.21 15.58
C LYS A 256 15.93 7.24 15.80
N ILE A 257 15.79 6.48 16.88
CA ILE A 257 16.52 5.22 17.11
C ILE A 257 15.76 4.09 16.42
N PHE A 258 16.44 3.30 15.61
CA PHE A 258 15.88 2.16 14.89
C PHE A 258 15.86 0.90 15.78
N VAL A 259 15.02 -0.07 15.40
CA VAL A 259 14.84 -1.34 16.13
C VAL A 259 14.81 -2.58 15.23
N GLU A 260 14.86 -2.41 13.92
CA GLU A 260 14.80 -3.51 12.94
C GLU A 260 16.20 -4.13 12.76
N GLN A 261 16.27 -5.46 12.77
CA GLN A 261 17.52 -6.24 12.82
C GLN A 261 17.72 -7.11 11.56
N SER A 262 16.71 -7.19 10.69
CA SER A 262 16.78 -7.97 9.44
C SER A 262 17.98 -7.56 8.58
N GLY A 263 18.75 -8.55 8.14
CA GLY A 263 19.87 -8.36 7.20
C GLY A 263 19.44 -8.17 5.74
N SER A 264 18.14 -8.24 5.44
CA SER A 264 17.61 -7.97 4.09
C SER A 264 17.14 -6.53 3.97
N CYS A 265 17.67 -5.82 2.98
CA CYS A 265 17.23 -4.46 2.63
C CYS A 265 15.73 -4.39 2.28
N ALA A 266 15.09 -5.51 1.93
CA ALA A 266 13.66 -5.58 1.64
C ALA A 266 12.75 -5.41 2.88
N GLU A 267 13.27 -5.49 4.11
CA GLU A 267 12.53 -5.11 5.33
C GLU A 267 12.53 -3.59 5.60
N TYR A 268 13.17 -2.81 4.73
CA TYR A 268 13.35 -1.36 4.88
C TYR A 268 12.69 -0.55 3.76
N LEU A 269 11.88 -1.16 2.89
CA LEU A 269 11.16 -0.46 1.82
C LEU A 269 10.28 0.68 2.38
N GLY A 270 10.14 1.75 1.60
CA GLY A 270 9.37 2.95 1.95
C GLY A 270 10.10 4.25 1.66
N THR A 271 9.49 5.38 2.00
CA THR A 271 10.13 6.70 1.94
C THR A 271 10.24 7.31 3.33
N TYR A 272 11.35 7.99 3.60
CA TYR A 272 11.69 8.51 4.91
C TYR A 272 12.19 9.94 4.77
N GLN A 273 11.88 10.78 5.74
CA GLN A 273 12.29 12.19 5.76
C GLN A 273 12.78 12.58 7.16
N SER A 274 13.62 13.61 7.22
CA SER A 274 14.03 14.25 8.47
C SER A 274 14.01 15.77 8.33
N SER A 275 13.89 16.49 9.44
CA SER A 275 14.07 17.95 9.50
C SER A 275 15.15 18.23 10.54
N VAL A 276 16.31 18.74 10.10
CA VAL A 276 17.54 18.83 10.91
C VAL A 276 18.25 20.17 10.68
N ASP A 277 18.93 20.69 11.70
CA ASP A 277 19.66 21.95 11.63
C ASP A 277 21.18 21.77 11.45
N ASP A 278 21.75 22.61 10.57
CA ASP A 278 23.17 22.95 10.58
C ASP A 278 23.40 23.94 11.74
N ILE A 279 23.79 23.40 12.90
CA ILE A 279 23.78 24.12 14.19
C ILE A 279 24.64 25.40 14.12
N LYS A 280 25.81 25.32 13.49
CA LYS A 280 26.77 26.44 13.40
C LYS A 280 26.36 27.51 12.37
N ARG A 281 25.61 27.16 11.32
CA ARG A 281 25.13 28.11 10.30
C ARG A 281 23.70 28.61 10.55
N GLY A 282 22.92 27.92 11.40
CA GLY A 282 21.53 28.25 11.71
C GLY A 282 20.60 28.03 10.52
N LEU A 283 20.81 26.93 9.79
CA LEU A 283 20.09 26.60 8.56
C LEU A 283 19.44 25.22 8.65
N ALA A 284 18.12 25.18 8.50
CA ALA A 284 17.36 23.94 8.44
C ALA A 284 17.54 23.23 7.08
N PHE A 285 17.72 21.92 7.12
CA PHE A 285 17.77 21.01 5.99
C PHE A 285 16.68 19.93 6.15
N ASN A 286 16.21 19.39 5.02
CA ASN A 286 15.33 18.23 5.03
C ASN A 286 16.10 17.02 4.49
N GLY A 287 16.19 15.94 5.25
CA GLY A 287 16.71 14.66 4.76
C GLY A 287 15.66 13.90 3.98
N SER A 288 16.12 13.07 3.05
CA SER A 288 15.25 12.23 2.22
C SER A 288 15.95 10.91 1.88
N VAL A 289 15.24 9.81 2.14
CA VAL A 289 15.63 8.45 1.79
C VAL A 289 14.44 7.75 1.14
N SER A 290 14.66 7.07 0.02
CA SER A 290 13.69 6.21 -0.63
C SER A 290 14.30 4.83 -0.83
N ILE A 291 13.64 3.78 -0.34
CA ILE A 291 14.08 2.40 -0.48
C ILE A 291 12.98 1.64 -1.23
N SER A 292 13.37 1.11 -2.39
CA SER A 292 12.52 0.31 -3.28
C SER A 292 13.28 -0.95 -3.68
N ALA A 293 12.60 -1.98 -4.18
CA ALA A 293 13.27 -3.22 -4.61
C ALA A 293 12.64 -3.83 -5.86
N ASP A 294 13.45 -4.61 -6.57
CA ASP A 294 13.00 -5.61 -7.54
C ASP A 294 13.12 -7.02 -6.94
N SER A 295 13.18 -8.06 -7.77
CA SER A 295 13.33 -9.45 -7.33
C SER A 295 14.73 -9.83 -6.83
N SER A 296 15.71 -8.91 -6.93
CA SER A 296 17.14 -9.18 -6.75
C SER A 296 17.88 -8.11 -5.95
N GLU A 297 17.59 -6.83 -6.19
CA GLU A 297 18.26 -5.70 -5.54
C GLU A 297 17.26 -4.73 -4.90
N CYS A 298 17.69 -4.07 -3.82
CA CYS A 298 17.11 -2.82 -3.35
C CYS A 298 17.83 -1.62 -3.98
N LEU A 299 17.07 -0.66 -4.48
CA LEU A 299 17.53 0.67 -4.86
C LEU A 299 17.26 1.64 -3.71
N ILE A 300 18.34 2.15 -3.11
CA ILE A 300 18.30 3.21 -2.10
C ILE A 300 18.66 4.55 -2.77
N GLN A 301 17.75 5.51 -2.73
CA GLN A 301 17.98 6.88 -3.22
C GLN A 301 18.00 7.86 -2.04
N VAL A 302 18.96 8.78 -2.01
CA VAL A 302 19.20 9.67 -0.85
C VAL A 302 19.59 11.07 -1.28
N ASN A 303 19.50 12.04 -0.35
CA ASN A 303 20.03 13.40 -0.52
C ASN A 303 21.23 13.75 0.38
N GLN A 304 21.81 12.77 1.09
CA GLN A 304 23.03 12.92 1.92
C GLN A 304 22.91 13.94 3.06
N ILE A 305 21.68 14.20 3.54
CA ILE A 305 21.40 14.93 4.77
C ILE A 305 20.98 13.91 5.85
N PRO A 306 21.54 13.98 7.08
CA PRO A 306 21.27 13.01 8.15
C PRO A 306 19.85 13.11 8.75
N ASN A 307 19.55 12.18 9.67
CA ASN A 307 18.35 12.23 10.50
C ASN A 307 18.54 12.89 11.88
N HIS A 308 19.66 13.56 12.11
CA HIS A 308 20.01 14.28 13.33
C HIS A 308 20.66 15.63 12.96
N ASP A 309 20.70 16.58 13.90
CA ASP A 309 21.41 17.85 13.72
C ASP A 309 22.93 17.63 13.53
N PHE A 310 23.60 18.56 12.85
CA PHE A 310 25.01 18.41 12.46
C PHE A 310 25.78 19.74 12.46
N ASN A 311 27.10 19.68 12.21
CA ASN A 311 27.99 20.85 12.22
C ASN A 311 27.91 21.63 13.56
N ASP A 312 28.14 20.92 14.67
CA ASP A 312 28.08 21.51 16.01
C ASP A 312 29.24 22.49 16.29
N GLN A 313 29.36 22.97 17.52
CA GLN A 313 30.41 23.94 17.89
C GLN A 313 31.83 23.37 17.77
N SER A 314 32.03 22.07 17.99
CA SER A 314 33.32 21.37 17.81
C SER A 314 33.74 21.26 16.35
N ALA A 315 32.77 21.14 15.43
CA ALA A 315 32.98 20.87 14.01
C ALA A 315 33.86 21.89 13.29
N ARG A 316 34.71 21.42 12.36
CA ARG A 316 35.64 22.25 11.58
C ARG A 316 35.57 21.90 10.10
N PHE A 317 34.36 21.92 9.55
CA PHE A 317 34.11 21.56 8.16
C PHE A 317 34.84 22.53 7.21
N ALA A 318 35.54 21.96 6.22
CA ALA A 318 36.24 22.73 5.21
C ALA A 318 35.31 23.26 4.09
N ASN A 319 34.07 22.78 4.05
CA ASN A 319 33.04 23.17 3.08
C ASN A 319 31.68 23.26 3.81
N ASP A 320 30.73 23.98 3.22
CA ASP A 320 29.34 24.01 3.70
C ASP A 320 28.59 22.72 3.31
N VAL A 321 27.70 22.22 4.17
CA VAL A 321 26.80 21.11 3.82
C VAL A 321 25.81 21.55 2.74
N GLN A 322 25.58 20.66 1.77
CA GLN A 322 24.56 20.79 0.74
C GLN A 322 23.86 19.44 0.55
N ALA A 323 22.58 19.44 0.19
CA ALA A 323 21.88 18.23 -0.20
C ALA A 323 22.44 17.71 -1.55
N VAL A 324 22.98 16.51 -1.56
CA VAL A 324 23.60 15.87 -2.73
C VAL A 324 22.82 14.60 -3.05
N LEU A 325 22.11 14.58 -4.18
CA LEU A 325 21.37 13.39 -4.61
C LEU A 325 22.32 12.24 -4.95
N SER A 326 21.98 11.02 -4.54
CA SER A 326 22.76 9.80 -4.80
C SER A 326 21.84 8.58 -4.87
N SER A 327 22.30 7.50 -5.52
CA SER A 327 21.56 6.24 -5.58
C SER A 327 22.49 5.02 -5.53
N TYR A 328 22.15 4.07 -4.68
CA TYR A 328 22.92 2.87 -4.38
C TYR A 328 22.07 1.61 -4.60
N ARG A 329 22.71 0.52 -5.01
CA ARG A 329 22.09 -0.79 -5.25
C ARG A 329 22.69 -1.84 -4.33
N ILE A 330 21.85 -2.56 -3.61
CA ILE A 330 22.22 -3.57 -2.62
C ILE A 330 21.52 -4.87 -2.99
N PRO A 331 22.22 -6.01 -3.10
CA PRO A 331 21.56 -7.30 -3.29
C PRO A 331 20.68 -7.64 -2.08
N ILE A 332 19.46 -8.11 -2.33
CA ILE A 332 18.52 -8.55 -1.28
C ILE A 332 19.09 -9.72 -0.47
N LYS A 333 19.94 -10.52 -1.12
CA LYS A 333 20.73 -11.58 -0.50
C LYS A 333 22.20 -11.41 -0.96
N PRO A 334 23.09 -10.78 -0.17
CA PRO A 334 24.51 -10.78 -0.46
C PRO A 334 25.08 -12.21 -0.40
N GLU A 335 26.07 -12.49 -1.25
CA GLU A 335 26.79 -13.77 -1.31
C GLU A 335 28.28 -13.55 -0.97
N PRO A 336 28.95 -14.50 -0.29
CA PRO A 336 30.32 -14.32 0.15
C PRO A 336 31.34 -14.55 -0.98
N SER A 337 32.28 -13.63 -1.10
CA SER A 337 33.49 -13.74 -1.93
C SER A 337 34.46 -14.77 -1.36
N ALA A 338 35.15 -15.50 -2.24
CA ALA A 338 36.15 -16.50 -1.84
C ALA A 338 37.39 -15.92 -1.12
N THR A 339 37.64 -14.62 -1.30
CA THR A 339 38.65 -13.82 -0.60
C THR A 339 38.10 -12.42 -0.36
N PRO A 340 38.17 -11.86 0.86
CA PRO A 340 37.73 -10.50 1.10
C PRO A 340 38.46 -9.45 0.26
N ALA A 341 37.74 -8.40 -0.14
CA ALA A 341 38.27 -7.30 -0.95
C ALA A 341 38.64 -6.09 -0.07
N ASN A 342 39.80 -5.48 -0.34
CA ASN A 342 40.24 -4.28 0.37
C ASN A 342 39.30 -3.08 0.10
N LEU A 343 39.19 -2.19 1.09
CA LEU A 343 38.60 -0.86 0.89
C LEU A 343 39.48 -0.05 -0.07
N VAL A 344 38.87 0.78 -0.93
CA VAL A 344 39.58 1.56 -1.96
C VAL A 344 39.01 2.97 -2.12
N ILE A 345 39.87 3.98 -2.22
CA ILE A 345 39.47 5.34 -2.58
C ILE A 345 38.71 5.32 -3.92
N GLY A 346 37.63 6.10 -3.97
CA GLY A 346 36.73 6.18 -5.14
C GLY A 346 35.48 5.33 -5.00
N THR A 347 35.47 4.36 -4.08
CA THR A 347 34.26 3.62 -3.67
C THR A 347 33.81 4.10 -2.30
N THR A 348 32.51 4.35 -2.14
CA THR A 348 31.85 4.62 -0.84
C THR A 348 31.70 3.30 -0.09
N GLU A 349 32.16 3.18 1.16
CA GLU A 349 32.13 1.89 1.86
C GLU A 349 30.72 1.43 2.26
N ALA A 350 29.80 2.36 2.57
CA ALA A 350 28.43 2.02 2.95
C ALA A 350 27.43 3.18 2.74
N ILE A 351 26.15 2.83 2.72
CA ILE A 351 25.04 3.78 2.88
C ILE A 351 24.30 3.49 4.19
N MET A 352 24.19 4.50 5.05
CA MET A 352 23.39 4.41 6.27
C MET A 352 21.92 4.65 5.97
N LEU A 353 21.05 4.01 6.74
CA LEU A 353 19.60 4.06 6.60
C LEU A 353 19.03 5.47 6.83
N ASN A 354 19.76 6.35 7.53
CA ASN A 354 19.40 7.77 7.63
C ASN A 354 19.75 8.62 6.41
N GLY A 355 20.31 8.04 5.34
CA GLY A 355 20.57 8.71 4.07
C GLY A 355 21.99 9.19 3.85
N VAL A 356 22.87 9.02 4.84
CA VAL A 356 24.26 9.51 4.80
C VAL A 356 25.25 8.37 4.55
N THR A 357 26.29 8.66 3.80
CA THR A 357 27.30 7.67 3.39
C THR A 357 28.45 7.54 4.38
N LEU A 358 29.09 6.37 4.35
CA LEU A 358 30.34 6.05 5.04
C LEU A 358 31.47 6.07 4.00
N ASP A 359 32.49 6.91 4.22
CA ASP A 359 33.56 7.22 3.26
C ASP A 359 34.94 7.19 3.98
N ILE A 360 35.23 6.12 4.73
CA ILE A 360 36.33 6.01 5.73
C ILE A 360 37.71 6.34 5.13
N LEU A 361 38.00 5.92 3.90
CA LEU A 361 39.29 6.21 3.26
C LEU A 361 39.41 7.63 2.67
N ALA A 362 38.30 8.36 2.53
CA ALA A 362 38.25 9.67 1.84
C ALA A 362 38.73 10.85 2.68
N ALA A 363 38.90 10.65 4.00
CA ALA A 363 39.43 11.64 4.92
C ALA A 363 40.87 12.06 4.59
N ALA A 364 41.34 13.10 5.28
CA ALA A 364 42.66 13.72 5.10
C ALA A 364 42.97 14.28 3.68
N CYS A 365 42.12 14.11 2.67
CA CYS A 365 42.38 14.47 1.27
C CYS A 365 42.48 15.99 0.92
N TYR A 366 42.84 16.87 1.87
CA TYR A 366 42.87 18.33 1.69
C TYR A 366 44.28 18.93 1.83
N GLY A 367 44.90 19.29 0.70
CA GLY A 367 46.25 19.86 0.64
C GLY A 367 47.30 18.83 0.24
N VAL A 368 47.42 18.56 -1.05
CA VAL A 368 48.49 17.74 -1.65
C VAL A 368 49.64 18.67 -2.05
N GLY A 369 50.87 18.35 -1.66
CA GLY A 369 52.08 19.12 -1.96
C GLY A 369 53.27 18.67 -1.12
N ASP A 370 54.48 19.08 -1.49
CA ASP A 370 55.79 18.57 -1.02
C ASP A 370 56.19 19.08 0.39
N GLU A 371 55.33 18.90 1.38
CA GLU A 371 55.60 19.22 2.78
C GLU A 371 56.43 18.11 3.47
N PRO A 372 56.93 18.27 4.71
CA PRO A 372 57.47 17.15 5.47
C PRO A 372 56.40 16.10 5.76
N LEU A 373 56.77 14.81 5.67
CA LEU A 373 55.95 13.67 6.09
C LEU A 373 55.39 13.94 7.50
N GLY A 374 54.07 13.92 7.66
CA GLY A 374 53.40 14.30 8.91
C GLY A 374 52.78 15.70 8.91
N ARG A 375 53.11 16.54 7.92
CA ARG A 375 52.35 17.75 7.52
C ARG A 375 51.66 17.51 6.18
N GLU A 376 52.32 16.77 5.29
CA GLU A 376 51.64 16.06 4.21
C GLU A 376 50.56 15.14 4.77
N LYS A 377 49.41 15.11 4.11
CA LYS A 377 48.33 14.20 4.47
C LYS A 377 48.46 12.92 3.64
N ILE A 378 48.94 11.87 4.31
CA ILE A 378 49.29 10.60 3.68
C ILE A 378 48.00 9.83 3.32
N GLY A 379 47.91 9.36 2.07
CA GLY A 379 46.77 8.61 1.55
C GLY A 379 45.94 9.33 0.47
N CYS A 380 46.38 10.49 -0.04
CA CYS A 380 45.63 11.33 -0.99
C CYS A 380 45.63 10.79 -2.43
N GLY A 381 44.99 9.65 -2.68
CA GLY A 381 44.75 9.13 -4.05
C GLY A 381 44.59 7.60 -4.09
N ALA A 382 43.96 7.10 -5.16
CA ALA A 382 43.78 5.66 -5.37
C ALA A 382 45.11 4.90 -5.51
N ASN A 383 46.16 5.57 -6.00
CA ASN A 383 47.54 5.06 -6.01
C ASN A 383 48.20 4.99 -4.61
N GLN A 384 47.51 5.41 -3.56
CA GLN A 384 47.94 5.31 -2.16
C GLN A 384 46.96 4.47 -1.31
N ASN A 385 46.10 3.64 -1.92
CA ASN A 385 45.22 2.71 -1.20
C ASN A 385 46.03 1.82 -0.24
N ASP A 386 47.10 1.19 -0.75
CA ASP A 386 47.95 0.24 -0.01
C ASP A 386 49.01 0.92 0.89
N ASN A 387 48.95 2.24 1.09
CA ASN A 387 49.94 2.94 1.93
C ASN A 387 49.67 2.67 3.42
N PRO A 388 50.58 1.96 4.14
CA PRO A 388 50.37 1.61 5.55
C PRO A 388 50.30 2.83 6.46
N TRP A 389 50.97 3.92 6.08
CA TRP A 389 51.05 5.16 6.85
C TRP A 389 49.92 6.14 6.49
N ARG A 390 48.81 5.65 5.92
CA ARG A 390 47.55 6.38 5.84
C ARG A 390 47.06 6.71 7.26
N TYR A 391 46.80 7.99 7.52
CA TYR A 391 46.21 8.46 8.78
C TYR A 391 44.88 7.75 9.09
N ASP A 392 44.67 7.37 10.35
CA ASP A 392 43.35 6.94 10.80
C ASP A 392 42.50 8.17 11.17
N PRO A 393 41.41 8.50 10.43
CA PRO A 393 40.73 9.79 10.56
C PRO A 393 40.18 10.08 11.96
N MET A 394 39.81 9.01 12.68
CA MET A 394 39.16 9.08 13.99
C MET A 394 40.07 8.68 15.15
N SER A 395 41.36 8.51 14.88
CA SER A 395 42.37 8.36 15.94
C SER A 395 42.47 9.63 16.77
N PRO A 396 42.50 9.57 18.12
CA PRO A 396 42.60 10.74 18.98
C PRO A 396 43.93 11.49 18.87
N LEU A 397 44.92 10.92 18.16
CA LEU A 397 46.19 11.56 17.83
C LEU A 397 46.10 12.46 16.58
N ASN A 398 44.98 12.43 15.85
CA ASN A 398 44.75 13.21 14.65
C ASN A 398 43.68 14.28 14.90
N THR A 399 44.02 15.55 14.63
CA THR A 399 43.04 16.64 14.67
C THR A 399 42.23 16.68 13.37
N PHE A 400 41.27 15.76 13.25
CA PHE A 400 40.34 15.75 12.12
C PHE A 400 39.09 16.59 12.40
N GLY A 401 38.52 17.17 11.34
CA GLY A 401 37.58 18.30 11.44
C GLY A 401 36.11 17.95 11.64
N THR A 402 35.80 16.76 12.17
CA THR A 402 34.44 16.23 12.27
C THR A 402 33.58 16.94 13.31
N ASP A 403 32.27 16.73 13.23
CA ASP A 403 31.32 17.00 14.30
C ASP A 403 31.26 15.84 15.31
N ILE A 404 30.41 15.98 16.34
CA ILE A 404 30.15 14.93 17.35
C ILE A 404 29.58 13.60 16.78
N HIS A 405 29.16 13.59 15.52
CA HIS A 405 28.66 12.41 14.81
C HIS A 405 29.76 11.74 13.96
N ASN A 406 31.03 12.15 14.12
CA ASN A 406 32.19 11.61 13.43
C ASN A 406 32.10 11.76 11.89
N ALA A 407 31.48 12.86 11.44
CA ALA A 407 31.24 13.17 10.03
C ALA A 407 31.80 14.54 9.61
N HIS A 408 31.98 14.74 8.30
CA HIS A 408 32.25 16.06 7.71
C HIS A 408 31.78 16.18 6.26
N THR A 409 32.02 17.34 5.63
CA THR A 409 31.69 17.65 4.23
C THR A 409 32.82 17.37 3.23
N GLN A 410 32.48 16.82 2.07
CA GLN A 410 33.36 16.82 0.87
C GLN A 410 33.26 18.16 0.10
N PRO A 411 34.13 18.44 -0.89
CA PRO A 411 34.10 19.69 -1.66
C PRO A 411 32.82 19.98 -2.47
N ASN A 412 31.92 18.99 -2.60
CA ASN A 412 30.59 19.16 -3.19
C ASN A 412 29.47 19.33 -2.13
N GLY A 413 29.82 19.49 -0.86
CA GLY A 413 28.88 19.59 0.26
C GLY A 413 28.35 18.26 0.80
N LYS A 414 28.73 17.10 0.22
CA LYS A 414 28.30 15.77 0.72
C LYS A 414 28.77 15.54 2.16
N TYR A 415 27.82 15.46 3.09
CA TYR A 415 28.04 15.01 4.46
C TYR A 415 28.26 13.49 4.50
N HIS A 416 29.21 12.99 5.30
CA HIS A 416 29.58 11.57 5.36
C HIS A 416 30.34 11.21 6.64
N TYR A 417 30.13 9.99 7.14
CA TYR A 417 30.75 9.44 8.35
C TYR A 417 32.13 8.82 8.11
N HIS A 418 32.96 8.79 9.16
CA HIS A 418 34.25 8.09 9.24
C HIS A 418 34.34 7.04 10.34
N ALA A 419 33.37 7.03 11.27
CA ALA A 419 33.23 6.05 12.35
C ALA A 419 31.75 5.94 12.76
N ASN A 420 31.49 5.48 13.99
CA ASN A 420 30.18 5.47 14.65
C ASN A 420 29.39 6.79 14.40
N PRO A 421 28.21 6.75 13.76
CA PRO A 421 27.36 7.93 13.57
C PRO A 421 26.84 8.59 14.87
N VAL A 422 26.94 7.91 16.02
CA VAL A 422 26.36 8.32 17.31
C VAL A 422 24.84 8.64 17.21
N ALA A 423 24.18 8.00 16.24
CA ALA A 423 22.79 8.19 15.86
C ALA A 423 22.22 6.83 15.40
N MET A 424 20.91 6.76 15.11
CA MET A 424 20.19 5.55 14.67
C MET A 424 20.15 4.35 15.64
N PHE A 425 21.08 4.21 16.59
CA PHE A 425 21.10 3.11 17.56
C PHE A 425 21.49 3.56 18.99
N SER A 426 21.11 2.75 19.99
CA SER A 426 21.51 2.97 21.39
C SER A 426 23.01 2.75 21.58
N GLN A 427 23.71 3.76 22.10
CA GLN A 427 25.14 3.72 22.36
C GLN A 427 25.51 2.86 23.60
N THR A 428 24.51 2.46 24.38
CA THR A 428 24.61 1.51 25.50
C THR A 428 23.79 0.25 25.21
N CYS A 429 24.29 -0.90 25.66
CA CYS A 429 23.61 -2.18 25.47
C CYS A 429 22.57 -2.40 26.55
N THR A 430 21.32 -2.65 26.15
CA THR A 430 20.21 -2.99 27.06
C THR A 430 20.04 -4.51 27.07
N ALA A 431 19.92 -5.11 28.24
CA ALA A 431 19.79 -6.57 28.38
C ALA A 431 18.60 -7.12 27.56
N GLY A 432 18.89 -8.10 26.70
CA GLY A 432 17.93 -8.71 25.77
C GLY A 432 17.71 -7.95 24.47
N ILE A 433 18.45 -6.86 24.19
CA ILE A 433 18.23 -6.00 23.01
C ILE A 433 19.55 -5.80 22.24
N ALA A 434 19.80 -6.64 21.23
CA ALA A 434 20.84 -6.38 20.24
C ALA A 434 20.55 -5.08 19.44
N SER A 435 21.59 -4.47 18.89
CA SER A 435 21.48 -3.27 18.07
C SER A 435 20.72 -3.53 16.76
N PRO A 436 20.01 -2.52 16.22
CA PRO A 436 19.42 -2.59 14.89
C PRO A 436 20.50 -2.63 13.82
N VAL A 437 20.10 -2.99 12.60
CA VAL A 437 20.83 -2.59 11.39
C VAL A 437 20.60 -1.10 11.16
N ILE A 438 21.68 -0.38 10.90
CA ILE A 438 21.70 1.08 10.67
C ILE A 438 22.17 1.46 9.27
N GLY A 439 22.60 0.49 8.45
CA GLY A 439 23.09 0.72 7.09
C GLY A 439 23.43 -0.58 6.37
N PHE A 440 23.86 -0.46 5.12
CA PHE A 440 24.33 -1.57 4.30
C PHE A 440 25.66 -1.18 3.64
N ALA A 441 26.63 -2.09 3.71
CA ALA A 441 27.92 -1.93 3.05
C ALA A 441 27.80 -2.08 1.52
N ALA A 442 28.84 -1.68 0.79
CA ALA A 442 28.85 -1.73 -0.67
C ALA A 442 28.76 -3.15 -1.26
N ASP A 443 29.06 -4.19 -0.48
CA ASP A 443 28.86 -5.60 -0.82
C ASP A 443 27.49 -6.16 -0.41
N GLY A 444 26.63 -5.31 0.14
CA GLY A 444 25.25 -5.60 0.52
C GLY A 444 25.05 -6.22 1.90
N TYR A 445 26.11 -6.54 2.64
CA TYR A 445 25.95 -7.02 4.02
C TYR A 445 25.49 -5.89 4.96
N PRO A 446 24.64 -6.19 5.96
CA PRO A 446 24.13 -5.21 6.91
C PRO A 446 25.23 -4.68 7.84
N ILE A 447 25.07 -3.43 8.27
CA ILE A 447 25.87 -2.80 9.32
C ILE A 447 24.99 -2.63 10.55
N PHE A 448 25.36 -3.31 11.64
CA PHE A 448 24.71 -3.21 12.94
C PHE A 448 25.33 -2.12 13.80
N GLY A 449 24.53 -1.54 14.70
CA GLY A 449 25.07 -0.85 15.88
C GLY A 449 25.88 -1.80 16.79
N SER A 450 26.56 -1.24 17.79
CA SER A 450 27.62 -1.96 18.53
C SER A 450 27.22 -3.18 19.35
N CYS A 451 25.95 -3.35 19.71
CA CYS A 451 25.53 -4.33 20.70
C CYS A 451 24.99 -5.63 20.06
N PHE A 452 25.37 -6.78 20.61
CA PHE A 452 24.81 -8.08 20.24
C PHE A 452 24.49 -8.89 21.50
N ILE A 453 23.75 -9.99 21.33
CA ILE A 453 23.51 -10.98 22.39
C ILE A 453 24.56 -12.09 22.21
N ASP A 454 25.41 -12.27 23.21
CA ASP A 454 26.40 -13.34 23.24
C ASP A 454 25.69 -14.69 23.46
N SER A 455 25.73 -15.57 22.45
CA SER A 455 25.03 -16.86 22.49
C SER A 455 25.66 -17.88 23.47
N THR A 456 26.84 -17.58 24.04
CA THR A 456 27.52 -18.41 25.03
C THR A 456 27.14 -18.00 26.46
N THR A 457 26.93 -16.70 26.72
CA THR A 457 26.61 -16.18 28.06
C THR A 457 25.15 -15.76 28.24
N GLY A 458 24.45 -15.44 27.16
CA GLY A 458 23.14 -14.79 27.15
C GLY A 458 23.18 -13.29 27.46
N GLU A 459 24.36 -12.70 27.64
CA GLU A 459 24.51 -11.27 27.97
C GLU A 459 24.47 -10.40 26.71
N THR A 460 23.89 -9.20 26.82
CA THR A 460 23.93 -8.20 25.75
C THR A 460 25.10 -7.25 25.98
N ARG A 461 26.10 -7.29 25.08
CA ARG A 461 27.36 -6.54 25.20
C ARG A 461 27.78 -5.94 23.87
N LYS A 462 28.77 -5.03 23.89
CA LYS A 462 29.38 -4.54 22.65
C LYS A 462 30.22 -5.63 22.00
N ALA A 463 30.24 -5.65 20.67
CA ALA A 463 31.19 -6.41 19.88
C ALA A 463 32.60 -5.83 20.02
N LEU A 464 33.58 -6.70 20.20
CA LEU A 464 34.99 -6.34 20.35
C LEU A 464 35.74 -6.56 19.04
N SER A 465 36.46 -5.54 18.59
CA SER A 465 37.40 -5.66 17.48
C SER A 465 38.54 -6.64 17.81
N SER A 466 38.92 -7.47 16.84
CA SER A 466 40.11 -8.33 16.93
C SER A 466 41.40 -7.63 16.50
N TYR A 467 41.39 -6.31 16.27
CA TYR A 467 42.59 -5.55 15.94
C TYR A 467 43.34 -5.07 17.18
N GLN A 468 44.67 -5.17 17.13
CA GLN A 468 45.59 -4.73 18.19
C GLN A 468 46.71 -3.86 17.61
N LEU A 469 47.34 -3.03 18.43
CA LEU A 469 48.51 -2.25 18.03
C LEU A 469 49.72 -3.19 17.86
N LYS A 470 50.40 -3.09 16.72
CA LYS A 470 51.58 -3.89 16.39
C LYS A 470 52.65 -3.76 17.46
N ASP A 471 53.33 -4.88 17.74
CA ASP A 471 54.37 -4.98 18.78
C ASP A 471 53.91 -4.43 20.16
N ASN A 472 52.61 -4.54 20.46
CA ASN A 472 51.96 -3.97 21.66
C ASN A 472 52.19 -2.45 21.84
N GLY A 473 52.31 -1.70 20.74
CA GLY A 473 52.68 -0.28 20.76
C GLY A 473 54.18 -0.02 20.77
N GLY A 474 54.98 -0.97 20.27
CA GLY A 474 56.42 -0.84 20.05
C GLY A 474 56.79 0.06 18.85
N PRO A 475 58.08 0.20 18.51
CA PRO A 475 58.55 1.08 17.45
C PRO A 475 58.08 0.67 16.05
N ARG A 476 57.66 1.65 15.23
CA ARG A 476 57.29 1.45 13.82
C ARG A 476 58.47 0.89 13.02
N GLN A 477 58.25 -0.25 12.38
CA GLN A 477 59.24 -0.87 11.49
C GLN A 477 59.27 -0.21 10.10
N ALA A 478 60.33 -0.46 9.33
CA ALA A 478 60.40 -0.07 7.93
C ALA A 478 59.46 -0.93 7.07
N VAL A 479 58.85 -0.33 6.05
CA VAL A 479 58.06 -1.03 5.02
C VAL A 479 58.60 -0.64 3.66
N ASP A 480 58.96 -1.62 2.83
CA ASP A 480 59.58 -1.40 1.53
C ASP A 480 58.71 -0.48 0.65
N GLY A 481 59.34 0.55 0.06
CA GLY A 481 58.67 1.55 -0.77
C GLY A 481 58.07 2.74 -0.02
N PHE A 482 57.97 2.72 1.32
CA PHE A 482 57.34 3.78 2.11
C PHE A 482 58.28 4.37 3.17
N GLN A 483 58.27 5.69 3.33
CA GLN A 483 58.99 6.36 4.43
C GLN A 483 58.23 6.14 5.74
N THR A 484 58.88 5.52 6.73
CA THR A 484 58.30 5.32 8.07
C THR A 484 58.07 6.66 8.80
N PRO A 485 56.90 6.88 9.41
CA PRO A 485 56.62 8.03 10.28
C PRO A 485 57.63 8.16 11.42
N GLN A 486 58.12 9.38 11.67
CA GLN A 486 59.07 9.69 12.74
C GLN A 486 58.61 10.90 13.55
N ALA A 487 58.69 10.80 14.88
CA ALA A 487 58.29 11.82 15.82
C ALA A 487 59.02 13.15 15.57
N GLY A 488 58.26 14.25 15.56
CA GLY A 488 58.79 15.59 15.30
C GLY A 488 59.06 15.90 13.83
N VAL A 489 58.75 15.00 12.91
CA VAL A 489 58.51 15.36 11.50
C VAL A 489 57.01 15.63 11.37
N GLY A 490 56.65 16.89 11.17
CA GLY A 490 55.25 17.33 11.18
C GLY A 490 54.49 16.99 12.47
N ASP A 491 53.23 16.63 12.31
CA ASP A 491 52.29 16.34 13.41
C ASP A 491 52.34 14.87 13.87
N ILE A 492 53.44 14.15 13.59
CA ILE A 492 53.65 12.76 14.00
C ILE A 492 53.91 12.67 15.50
N ALA A 493 53.03 11.98 16.22
CA ALA A 493 52.98 11.97 17.68
C ALA A 493 54.14 11.19 18.33
N SER A 494 54.52 10.04 17.75
CA SER A 494 55.62 9.21 18.25
C SER A 494 56.30 8.39 17.15
N ASN A 495 57.35 7.64 17.51
CA ASN A 495 57.99 6.64 16.64
C ASN A 495 57.30 5.25 16.72
N ASN A 496 56.23 5.12 17.50
CA ASN A 496 55.64 3.85 17.89
C ASN A 496 54.32 3.59 17.17
N TYR A 497 53.89 2.34 17.15
CA TYR A 497 52.54 1.93 16.74
C TYR A 497 51.51 2.46 17.76
N ASP A 498 51.19 3.75 17.69
CA ASP A 498 50.33 4.47 18.64
C ASP A 498 48.87 4.62 18.17
N GLY A 499 48.56 4.11 16.96
CA GLY A 499 47.24 4.18 16.35
C GLY A 499 46.99 5.48 15.59
N GLN A 500 48.00 6.32 15.37
CA GLN A 500 47.89 7.51 14.51
C GLN A 500 47.65 7.13 13.03
N PHE A 501 48.13 5.97 12.59
CA PHE A 501 47.95 5.45 11.23
C PHE A 501 47.18 4.13 11.22
N ARG A 502 46.42 3.87 10.15
CA ARG A 502 45.67 2.60 9.99
C ARG A 502 46.61 1.39 9.99
N GLY A 503 47.81 1.53 9.41
CA GLY A 503 48.84 0.50 9.40
C GLY A 503 49.57 0.29 10.73
N ASP A 504 49.24 1.02 11.81
CA ASP A 504 49.73 0.69 13.16
C ASP A 504 49.04 -0.53 13.77
N TRP A 505 47.89 -0.91 13.23
CA TRP A 505 47.08 -2.03 13.71
C TRP A 505 47.37 -3.33 12.93
N GLU A 506 47.22 -4.47 13.59
CA GLU A 506 47.15 -5.81 12.99
C GLU A 506 45.92 -6.59 13.48
N TYR A 507 45.40 -7.47 12.63
CA TYR A 507 44.35 -8.41 12.98
C TYR A 507 44.94 -9.60 13.73
N VAL A 508 44.43 -9.88 14.93
CA VAL A 508 44.83 -11.02 15.76
C VAL A 508 43.63 -11.93 15.92
N GLN A 509 43.63 -13.08 15.22
CA GLN A 509 42.48 -13.99 15.20
C GLN A 509 42.09 -14.45 16.60
N GLY A 510 40.85 -14.14 17.01
CA GLY A 510 40.31 -14.47 18.33
C GLY A 510 40.74 -13.55 19.47
N ALA A 511 41.29 -12.36 19.16
CA ALA A 511 41.52 -11.31 20.15
C ALA A 511 40.23 -10.57 20.58
N GLY A 512 39.22 -10.56 19.71
CA GLY A 512 37.87 -10.06 19.95
C GLY A 512 36.82 -10.97 19.32
N ASP A 513 35.62 -10.44 19.11
CA ASP A 513 34.50 -11.17 18.49
C ASP A 513 34.55 -11.10 16.95
N LEU A 514 35.04 -9.98 16.41
CA LEU A 514 34.94 -9.62 15.01
C LEU A 514 36.10 -10.17 14.15
N ASP A 515 35.83 -10.40 12.88
CA ASP A 515 36.80 -10.84 11.87
C ASP A 515 37.70 -9.71 11.35
N GLN A 516 38.56 -10.02 10.36
CA GLN A 516 39.47 -9.06 9.74
C GLN A 516 38.78 -7.93 8.94
N CYS A 517 37.48 -8.09 8.63
CA CYS A 517 36.69 -7.06 7.97
C CYS A 517 35.84 -6.24 8.96
N ASN A 518 35.92 -6.55 10.25
CA ASN A 518 35.12 -5.97 11.34
C ASN A 518 33.64 -6.41 11.33
N GLY A 519 33.38 -7.65 10.89
CA GLY A 519 32.06 -8.28 10.98
C GLY A 519 32.08 -9.63 11.69
N MET A 520 30.90 -10.21 11.90
CA MET A 520 30.72 -11.57 12.45
C MET A 520 29.37 -12.16 12.06
N VAL A 521 29.18 -13.46 12.32
CA VAL A 521 27.90 -14.15 12.18
C VAL A 521 27.20 -14.23 13.54
N VAL A 522 26.01 -13.66 13.66
CA VAL A 522 25.10 -13.84 14.81
C VAL A 522 23.81 -14.49 14.30
N ASP A 523 23.38 -15.57 14.95
CA ASP A 523 22.15 -16.33 14.62
C ASP A 523 21.99 -16.71 13.12
N GLY A 524 23.11 -16.89 12.42
CA GLY A 524 23.16 -17.23 10.99
C GLY A 524 23.23 -16.03 10.03
N GLN A 525 23.11 -14.81 10.53
CA GLN A 525 23.23 -13.56 9.77
C GLN A 525 24.66 -12.98 9.92
N TYR A 526 25.39 -12.83 8.82
CA TYR A 526 26.63 -12.05 8.80
C TYR A 526 26.31 -10.55 8.73
N GLY A 527 27.12 -9.73 9.41
CA GLY A 527 27.12 -8.28 9.23
C GLY A 527 28.33 -7.61 9.89
N TYR A 528 28.57 -6.36 9.52
CA TYR A 528 29.60 -5.49 10.09
C TYR A 528 29.06 -4.80 11.36
N PHE A 529 29.94 -4.41 12.29
CA PHE A 529 29.53 -3.82 13.57
C PHE A 529 30.21 -2.47 13.82
N ILE A 530 29.44 -1.48 14.28
CA ILE A 530 30.01 -0.24 14.81
C ILE A 530 30.79 -0.52 16.10
N THR A 531 32.03 -0.04 16.20
CA THR A 531 32.94 -0.33 17.32
C THR A 531 33.43 0.95 18.03
N ASP A 532 33.91 0.79 19.26
CA ASP A 532 34.54 1.87 20.06
C ASP A 532 36.06 1.99 19.79
N SER A 533 36.60 1.22 18.86
CA SER A 533 38.03 1.13 18.53
C SER A 533 38.24 0.78 17.05
N PHE A 534 39.47 0.93 16.55
CA PHE A 534 39.82 0.51 15.20
C PHE A 534 39.53 -0.99 14.97
N PRO A 535 39.01 -1.41 13.80
CA PRO A 535 38.42 -0.58 12.74
C PRO A 535 37.00 -0.15 13.14
N TRP A 536 36.66 1.13 12.94
CA TRP A 536 35.46 1.76 13.53
C TRP A 536 34.09 1.26 13.03
N VAL A 537 34.05 0.62 11.84
CA VAL A 537 32.83 0.09 11.20
C VAL A 537 33.16 -1.13 10.33
N ILE A 538 34.05 -0.95 9.36
CA ILE A 538 34.42 -1.93 8.33
C ILE A 538 35.90 -1.76 7.97
N ASN A 539 36.56 -2.84 7.55
CA ASN A 539 37.97 -2.80 7.11
C ASN A 539 38.27 -3.60 5.81
N CYS A 540 37.35 -4.45 5.38
CA CYS A 540 37.29 -5.06 4.05
C CYS A 540 35.86 -5.49 3.74
N TYR A 541 35.59 -5.86 2.49
CA TYR A 541 34.31 -6.44 2.08
C TYR A 541 34.42 -7.96 2.04
N THR A 542 33.41 -8.68 2.54
CA THR A 542 33.33 -10.14 2.47
C THR A 542 32.46 -10.64 1.33
N GLY A 543 31.60 -9.80 0.72
CA GLY A 543 30.83 -10.10 -0.48
C GLY A 543 31.42 -9.52 -1.77
N GLU A 544 30.61 -9.44 -2.84
CA GLU A 544 30.95 -8.75 -4.09
C GLU A 544 30.48 -7.28 -4.05
N VAL A 545 31.40 -6.34 -4.23
CA VAL A 545 31.12 -4.89 -4.18
C VAL A 545 30.25 -4.46 -5.37
N ASN A 546 29.09 -3.87 -5.09
CA ASN A 546 28.18 -3.35 -6.10
C ASN A 546 28.73 -2.05 -6.71
N SER A 547 28.81 -2.01 -8.05
CA SER A 547 29.43 -0.89 -8.79
C SER A 547 28.73 0.46 -8.65
N SER A 548 27.49 0.50 -8.12
CA SER A 548 26.80 1.76 -7.78
C SER A 548 27.47 2.56 -6.65
N PHE A 549 28.28 1.91 -5.81
CA PHE A 549 29.07 2.58 -4.77
C PHE A 549 30.40 3.16 -5.29
N SER A 550 30.87 2.71 -6.46
CA SER A 550 32.06 3.22 -7.12
C SER A 550 31.73 4.46 -7.95
N ARG A 551 32.49 5.55 -7.74
CA ARG A 551 32.34 6.77 -8.54
C ARG A 551 32.82 6.50 -9.98
N SER A 552 32.10 7.00 -10.97
CA SER A 552 32.54 6.90 -12.36
C SER A 552 33.83 7.72 -12.57
N VAL A 553 34.73 7.18 -13.40
CA VAL A 553 36.09 7.71 -13.64
C VAL A 553 36.12 9.19 -14.06
N GLU A 554 35.03 9.68 -14.65
CA GLU A 554 34.90 11.07 -15.10
C GLU A 554 34.81 12.11 -13.94
N LEU A 555 34.47 11.68 -12.73
CA LEU A 555 34.52 12.52 -11.52
C LEU A 555 35.89 12.54 -10.82
N GLU A 556 36.79 11.62 -11.15
CA GLU A 556 38.13 11.57 -10.55
C GLU A 556 38.96 12.82 -10.87
N ARG A 557 38.65 13.50 -11.98
CA ARG A 557 39.18 14.82 -12.35
C ARG A 557 38.73 16.00 -11.47
N ARG A 558 37.81 15.81 -10.51
CA ARG A 558 37.45 16.82 -9.50
C ARG A 558 38.05 16.56 -8.13
N SER A 559 38.72 15.43 -7.94
CA SER A 559 39.76 15.32 -6.94
C SER A 559 40.94 16.21 -7.36
N HIS A 560 41.25 17.22 -6.53
CA HIS A 560 42.53 17.98 -6.53
C HIS A 560 42.85 18.94 -7.69
N SER A 561 41.95 19.27 -8.61
CA SER A 561 42.23 20.31 -9.64
C SER A 561 41.93 21.76 -9.17
N HIS A 562 42.89 22.42 -8.52
CA HIS A 562 42.89 23.89 -8.40
C HIS A 562 43.79 24.51 -9.47
N SER A 563 43.21 24.92 -10.60
CA SER A 563 43.90 25.80 -11.55
C SER A 563 44.05 27.19 -10.93
N VAL A 564 45.29 27.67 -10.81
CA VAL A 564 45.59 29.04 -10.36
C VAL A 564 44.85 30.05 -11.23
N SER A 565 44.28 31.08 -10.60
CA SER A 565 43.59 32.18 -11.29
C SER A 565 44.58 33.01 -12.11
N HIS A 566 44.70 32.70 -13.40
CA HIS A 566 45.25 33.65 -14.37
C HIS A 566 44.13 34.51 -14.95
N ASP A 567 44.18 35.78 -14.59
CA ASP A 567 43.37 36.85 -15.16
C ASP A 567 43.58 36.94 -16.67
N PHE A 568 42.49 36.91 -17.43
CA PHE A 568 42.44 37.31 -18.83
C PHE A 568 41.12 38.05 -19.06
N SER A 569 41.22 39.38 -19.08
CA SER A 569 40.15 40.29 -19.45
C SER A 569 39.72 40.13 -20.91
N HIS A 570 38.42 40.21 -21.16
CA HIS A 570 37.75 40.77 -22.35
C HIS A 570 38.46 40.64 -23.73
N ASP A 571 37.74 40.07 -24.69
CA ASP A 571 37.72 40.65 -26.04
C ASP A 571 36.28 40.70 -26.58
N GLU A 572 35.99 41.64 -27.47
CA GLU A 572 34.62 41.99 -27.89
C GLU A 572 34.12 41.17 -29.09
N MET A 573 32.80 41.17 -29.32
CA MET A 573 32.23 40.66 -30.56
C MET A 573 32.57 41.60 -31.73
N HIS A 574 33.10 41.07 -32.82
CA HIS A 574 33.03 41.75 -34.12
C HIS A 574 32.77 40.76 -35.26
N GLU A 575 31.73 41.03 -36.04
CA GLU A 575 31.46 40.34 -37.31
C GLU A 575 32.46 40.79 -38.38
N ASN A 576 32.99 39.84 -39.17
CA ASN A 576 33.11 40.02 -40.63
C ASN A 576 33.45 38.72 -41.38
N SER A 577 32.46 38.22 -42.13
CA SER A 577 32.47 38.28 -43.60
C SER A 577 33.75 37.89 -44.39
N ILE A 578 33.58 36.82 -45.20
CA ILE A 578 34.04 36.68 -46.61
C ILE A 578 35.46 36.15 -46.95
N GLU A 579 35.42 34.98 -47.62
CA GLU A 579 36.21 34.49 -48.77
C GLU A 579 37.67 33.95 -48.75
N HIS A 580 37.77 32.81 -49.46
CA HIS A 580 38.83 32.31 -50.37
C HIS A 580 40.08 31.55 -49.85
N GLU A 581 40.31 30.45 -50.59
CA GLU A 581 41.55 29.75 -50.98
C GLU A 581 42.87 30.13 -50.27
N HIS A 582 43.64 29.15 -49.77
CA HIS A 582 44.19 28.05 -50.59
C HIS A 582 44.45 26.73 -49.86
#